data_AF-A0A1G1HD46-F1
#
_entry.id   AF-A0A1G1HD46-F1
#
_cell.length_a   1.000
_cell.length_b   1.000
_cell.length_c   1.000
_cell.angle_alpha   90.00
_cell.angle_beta   90.00
_cell.angle_gamma   90.00
#
_symmetry.space_group_name_H-M   'P 1'
#
loop_
_entity.id
_entity.type
_entity.pdbx_description
1 polymer ?
#
loop_
_entity_poly.entity_id
_entity_poly.type
_entity_poly.pdbx_seq_one_letter_code
_entity_poly.pdbx_strand_id
1 'polypeptide(L)'
;MKTKLSFIFLLSLFFIASSNVSANGFYCDGKLISVGDTKYEVLGKCGEPDFIDARTEKRIRGDYYRELVPLWDFNRYSTRQLYREPFLVVEEVVIEEWTYNFGPTRFIRYLTFENGKLVNIVTGDYGF
;
A
#
# COMPACT_ATOMS: atom_id res chain seq x y z
N MET A 1 34.10 16.30 -33.31
CA MET A 1 32.87 17.00 -32.84
C MET A 1 31.61 16.14 -32.80
N LYS A 2 31.47 15.04 -33.58
CA LYS A 2 30.25 14.20 -33.60
C LYS A 2 30.01 13.36 -32.34
N THR A 3 31.07 12.91 -31.66
CA THR A 3 30.99 12.09 -30.44
C THR A 3 30.53 12.88 -29.19
N LYS A 4 30.93 14.15 -29.07
CA LYS A 4 30.48 15.03 -27.98
C LYS A 4 28.99 15.34 -28.06
N LEU A 5 28.46 15.51 -29.28
CA LEU A 5 27.03 15.78 -29.51
C LEU A 5 26.14 14.57 -29.18
N SER A 6 26.62 13.36 -29.50
CA SER A 6 25.94 12.10 -29.15
C SER A 6 25.95 11.81 -27.65
N PHE A 7 27.05 12.15 -26.95
CA PHE A 7 27.14 11.97 -25.50
C PHE A 7 26.19 12.92 -24.73
N ILE A 8 26.03 14.15 -25.21
CA ILE A 8 25.08 15.13 -24.65
C ILE A 8 23.63 14.65 -24.86
N PHE A 9 23.32 14.09 -26.02
CA PHE A 9 21.97 13.58 -26.32
C PHE A 9 21.61 12.38 -25.44
N LEU A 10 22.57 11.47 -25.18
CA LEU A 10 22.39 10.36 -24.25
C LEU A 10 22.22 10.82 -22.80
N LEU A 11 22.98 11.84 -22.37
CA LEU A 11 22.84 12.41 -21.02
C LEU A 11 21.48 13.10 -20.82
N SER A 12 20.99 13.82 -21.85
CA SER A 12 19.65 14.44 -21.78
C SER A 12 18.52 13.41 -21.76
N LEU A 13 18.69 12.27 -22.43
CA LEU A 13 17.69 11.20 -22.41
C LEU A 13 17.62 10.50 -21.05
N PHE A 14 18.73 10.42 -20.33
CA PHE A 14 18.79 9.83 -18.99
C PHE A 14 18.11 10.71 -17.93
N PHE A 15 18.18 12.05 -18.07
CA PHE A 15 17.56 12.97 -17.11
C PHE A 15 16.02 12.97 -17.16
N ILE A 16 15.45 12.69 -18.34
CA ILE A 16 13.99 12.64 -18.57
C ILE A 16 13.35 11.38 -17.95
N ALA A 17 14.14 10.34 -17.64
CA ALA A 17 13.64 9.08 -17.09
C ALA A 17 13.41 9.10 -15.55
N SER A 18 13.55 10.25 -14.91
CA SER A 18 13.36 10.40 -13.46
C SER A 18 11.86 10.39 -13.11
N SER A 19 11.28 9.21 -12.92
CA SER A 19 9.92 9.08 -12.38
C SER A 19 9.89 9.56 -10.92
N ASN A 20 9.02 10.51 -10.58
CA ASN A 20 8.74 10.92 -9.20
C ASN A 20 7.99 9.79 -8.47
N VAL A 21 8.71 8.94 -7.74
CA VAL A 21 8.10 8.00 -6.79
C VAL A 21 7.76 8.77 -5.53
N SER A 22 6.47 8.99 -5.29
CA SER A 22 5.97 9.49 -4.01
C SER A 22 5.90 8.33 -3.02
N ALA A 23 6.81 8.32 -2.04
CA ALA A 23 6.72 7.42 -0.90
C ALA A 23 6.02 8.16 0.25
N ASN A 24 4.74 7.88 0.47
CA ASN A 24 4.02 8.37 1.66
C ASN A 24 4.46 7.54 2.88
N GLY A 25 5.25 8.17 3.75
CA GLY A 25 5.75 7.58 5.00
C GLY A 25 6.11 8.68 6.00
N PHE A 26 6.32 8.30 7.26
CA PHE A 26 6.79 9.23 8.30
C PHE A 26 7.67 8.50 9.30
N TYR A 27 8.42 9.26 10.10
CA TYR A 27 9.37 8.70 11.06
C TYR A 27 8.88 8.81 12.50
N CYS A 28 9.07 7.72 13.24
CA CYS A 28 9.02 7.67 14.69
C CYS A 28 10.39 7.24 15.20
N ASP A 29 11.03 8.04 16.03
CA ASP A 29 12.36 7.74 16.61
C ASP A 29 13.40 7.25 15.59
N GLY A 30 13.42 7.89 14.41
CA GLY A 30 14.34 7.55 13.31
C GLY A 30 13.98 6.28 12.54
N LYS A 31 12.89 5.59 12.89
CA LYS A 31 12.37 4.42 12.17
C LYS A 31 11.26 4.85 11.21
N LEU A 32 11.35 4.39 9.96
CA LEU A 32 10.38 4.70 8.91
C LEU A 32 9.12 3.84 9.06
N ILE A 33 7.97 4.50 9.09
CA ILE A 33 6.64 3.93 8.89
C ILE A 33 6.24 4.11 7.43
N SER A 34 5.71 3.06 6.81
CA SER A 34 5.25 3.10 5.43
C SER A 34 4.01 2.24 5.22
N VAL A 35 3.21 2.61 4.22
CA VAL A 35 2.08 1.80 3.76
C VAL A 35 2.55 0.36 3.52
N GLY A 36 1.81 -0.60 4.05
CA GLY A 36 2.13 -2.01 4.03
C GLY A 36 2.65 -2.56 5.36
N ASP A 37 3.13 -1.72 6.26
CA ASP A 37 3.52 -2.12 7.62
C ASP A 37 2.32 -2.74 8.36
N THR A 38 2.57 -3.75 9.18
CA THR A 38 1.58 -4.35 10.07
C THR A 38 1.37 -3.48 11.32
N LYS A 39 0.22 -3.63 11.99
CA LYS A 39 -0.01 -3.01 13.31
C LYS A 39 1.14 -3.26 14.29
N TYR A 40 1.67 -4.49 14.31
CA TYR A 40 2.77 -4.87 15.19
C TYR A 40 4.05 -4.08 14.89
N GLU A 41 4.41 -3.93 13.61
CA GLU A 41 5.58 -3.15 13.20
C GLU A 41 5.41 -1.67 13.55
N VAL A 42 4.21 -1.11 13.34
CA VAL A 42 3.93 0.29 13.69
C VAL A 42 4.04 0.51 15.19
N LEU A 43 3.44 -0.36 16.02
CA LEU A 43 3.57 -0.31 17.48
C LEU A 43 5.03 -0.43 17.93
N GLY A 44 5.81 -1.34 17.34
CA GLY A 44 7.23 -1.51 17.68
C GLY A 44 8.12 -0.33 17.25
N LYS A 45 7.67 0.49 16.29
CA LYS A 45 8.41 1.65 15.77
C LYS A 45 7.98 2.96 16.43
N CYS A 46 6.69 3.16 16.69
CA CYS A 46 6.12 4.41 17.21
C CYS A 46 5.60 4.34 18.65
N GLY A 47 5.36 3.14 19.19
CA GLY A 47 4.60 2.97 20.42
C GLY A 47 3.09 3.04 20.19
N GLU A 48 2.34 3.09 21.30
CA GLU A 48 0.88 3.18 21.30
C GLU A 48 0.41 4.52 20.68
N PRO A 49 -0.66 4.51 19.87
CA PRO A 49 -1.29 5.73 19.38
C PRO A 49 -2.04 6.46 20.49
N ASP A 50 -2.26 7.77 20.31
CA ASP A 50 -3.03 8.61 21.25
C ASP A 50 -4.53 8.32 21.20
N PHE A 51 -5.02 7.88 20.03
CA PHE A 51 -6.43 7.52 19.83
C PHE A 51 -6.58 6.45 18.77
N ILE A 52 -7.54 5.55 18.99
CA ILE A 52 -7.95 4.48 18.07
C ILE A 52 -9.46 4.53 17.92
N ASP A 53 -9.93 4.65 16.69
CA ASP A 53 -11.31 4.34 16.31
C ASP A 53 -11.33 3.07 15.46
N ALA A 54 -12.37 2.26 15.60
CA ALA A 54 -12.48 0.97 14.92
C ALA A 54 -13.90 0.71 14.41
N ARG A 55 -14.00 0.25 13.17
CA ARG A 55 -15.27 -0.12 12.53
C ARG A 55 -15.12 -1.36 11.66
N THR A 56 -16.23 -2.04 11.43
CA THR A 56 -16.28 -3.16 10.48
C THR A 56 -17.14 -2.77 9.28
N GLU A 57 -16.57 -2.86 8.08
CA GLU A 57 -17.27 -2.61 6.82
C GLU A 57 -17.50 -3.92 6.05
N LYS A 58 -18.70 -4.08 5.49
CA LYS A 58 -19.00 -5.19 4.57
C LYS A 58 -18.68 -4.75 3.14
N ARG A 59 -17.73 -5.43 2.50
CA ARG A 59 -17.32 -5.17 1.12
C ARG A 59 -17.63 -6.37 0.24
N ILE A 60 -18.08 -6.13 -0.98
CA ILE A 60 -18.33 -7.19 -1.95
C ILE A 60 -17.05 -7.40 -2.75
N ARG A 61 -16.47 -8.61 -2.68
CA ARG A 61 -15.29 -9.02 -3.47
C ARG A 61 -15.65 -10.23 -4.32
N GLY A 62 -15.19 -10.25 -5.57
CA GLY A 62 -15.26 -11.46 -6.39
C GLY A 62 -14.31 -12.54 -5.86
N ASP A 63 -14.79 -13.77 -5.69
CA ASP A 63 -13.94 -14.91 -5.36
C ASP A 63 -13.13 -15.35 -6.58
N TYR A 64 -12.05 -14.61 -6.88
CA TYR A 64 -11.07 -15.05 -7.86
C TYR A 64 -10.33 -16.31 -7.35
N TYR A 65 -10.99 -17.46 -7.29
CA TYR A 65 -10.34 -18.72 -6.95
C TYR A 65 -9.60 -19.27 -8.16
N ARG A 66 -8.29 -18.99 -8.16
CA ARG A 66 -7.13 -19.86 -8.42
C ARG A 66 -7.09 -20.66 -9.74
N GLU A 67 -5.96 -20.53 -10.44
CA GLU A 67 -5.44 -21.42 -11.50
C GLU A 67 -5.94 -22.87 -11.34
N LEU A 68 -6.98 -23.27 -12.08
CA LEU A 68 -7.50 -24.64 -12.04
C LEU A 68 -6.75 -25.61 -12.96
N VAL A 69 -5.61 -25.23 -13.53
CA VAL A 69 -4.73 -26.20 -14.20
C VAL A 69 -3.30 -25.68 -14.24
N PRO A 70 -2.30 -26.43 -13.76
CA PRO A 70 -0.91 -26.17 -14.07
C PRO A 70 -0.72 -26.07 -15.59
N LEU A 71 0.06 -25.09 -16.06
CA LEU A 71 0.31 -24.83 -17.49
C LEU A 71 0.88 -26.03 -18.28
N TRP A 72 1.27 -27.12 -17.62
CA TRP A 72 1.76 -28.35 -18.24
C TRP A 72 0.67 -29.40 -18.57
N ASP A 73 -0.57 -29.22 -18.11
CA ASP A 73 -1.70 -30.15 -18.39
C ASP A 73 -2.76 -29.53 -19.34
N PHE A 74 -2.40 -28.42 -20.01
CA PHE A 74 -3.28 -27.63 -20.87
C PHE A 74 -3.78 -28.34 -22.14
N ASN A 75 -3.19 -29.48 -22.50
CA ASN A 75 -3.56 -30.21 -23.72
C ASN A 75 -4.71 -31.22 -23.50
N ARG A 76 -5.14 -31.43 -22.24
CA ARG A 76 -6.15 -32.45 -21.88
C ARG A 76 -7.57 -31.88 -21.72
N TYR A 77 -7.72 -30.59 -21.47
CA TYR A 77 -9.02 -29.97 -21.19
C TYR A 77 -9.35 -28.90 -22.24
N SER A 78 -10.57 -28.96 -22.80
CA SER A 78 -11.05 -27.90 -23.69
C SER A 78 -11.15 -26.59 -22.91
N THR A 79 -10.56 -25.52 -23.45
CA THR A 79 -10.46 -24.19 -22.84
C THR A 79 -11.81 -23.53 -22.52
N ARG A 80 -12.94 -24.12 -22.96
CA ARG A 80 -14.31 -23.62 -22.70
C ARG A 80 -14.88 -24.01 -21.33
N GLN A 81 -14.35 -25.02 -20.64
CA GLN A 81 -14.91 -25.49 -19.37
C GLN A 81 -14.31 -24.81 -18.12
N LEU A 82 -13.34 -23.92 -18.30
CA LEU A 82 -12.57 -23.34 -17.19
C LEU A 82 -12.99 -21.92 -16.81
N TYR A 83 -14.01 -21.36 -17.48
CA TYR A 83 -14.56 -20.04 -17.12
C TYR A 83 -15.83 -20.23 -16.27
N ARG A 84 -15.70 -19.98 -14.97
CA ARG A 84 -16.83 -19.81 -14.05
C ARG A 84 -16.89 -18.33 -13.70
N GLU A 85 -18.07 -17.71 -13.81
CA GLU A 85 -18.27 -16.34 -13.32
C GLU A 85 -17.92 -16.26 -11.83
N PRO A 86 -17.20 -15.22 -11.37
CA PRO A 86 -16.89 -15.07 -9.96
C PRO A 86 -18.17 -14.88 -9.14
N PHE A 87 -18.23 -15.57 -8.00
CA PHE A 87 -19.21 -15.35 -6.95
C PHE A 87 -18.88 -14.06 -6.22
N LEU A 88 -19.92 -13.28 -5.98
CA LEU A 88 -19.84 -12.12 -5.10
C LEU A 88 -19.83 -12.63 -3.66
N VAL A 89 -18.69 -12.47 -2.99
CA VAL A 89 -18.53 -12.80 -1.57
C VAL A 89 -18.56 -11.51 -0.76
N VAL A 90 -19.30 -11.53 0.34
CA VAL A 90 -19.29 -10.44 1.32
C VAL A 90 -18.11 -10.67 2.26
N GLU A 91 -17.10 -9.81 2.16
CA GLU A 91 -15.94 -9.74 3.04
C GLU A 91 -16.23 -8.74 4.17
N GLU A 92 -16.02 -9.14 5.41
CA GLU A 92 -16.03 -8.22 6.55
C GLU A 92 -14.61 -7.70 6.76
N VAL A 93 -14.41 -6.40 6.53
CA VAL A 93 -13.12 -5.73 6.67
C VAL A 93 -13.11 -4.94 7.97
N VAL A 94 -12.17 -5.26 8.86
CA VAL A 94 -11.94 -4.49 10.08
C VAL A 94 -11.05 -3.30 9.73
N ILE A 95 -11.54 -2.10 9.96
CA ILE A 95 -10.85 -0.85 9.70
C ILE A 95 -10.57 -0.18 11.03
N GLU A 96 -9.32 0.20 11.23
CA GLU A 96 -8.92 0.99 12.40
C GLU A 96 -8.26 2.30 11.95
N GLU A 97 -8.60 3.38 12.62
CA GLU A 97 -8.01 4.70 12.41
C GLU A 97 -7.23 5.09 13.65
N TRP A 98 -5.92 5.17 13.52
CA TRP A 98 -5.00 5.47 14.60
C TRP A 98 -4.51 6.90 14.47
N THR A 99 -4.50 7.62 15.57
CA THR A 99 -4.02 9.01 15.63
C THR A 99 -2.75 9.07 16.47
N TYR A 100 -1.70 9.64 15.89
CA TYR A 100 -0.50 10.02 16.61
C TYR A 100 -0.38 11.55 16.64
N ASN A 101 -0.53 12.13 17.81
CA ASN A 101 -0.31 13.54 18.12
C ASN A 101 1.09 13.71 18.73
N PHE A 102 2.02 14.26 17.95
CA PHE A 102 3.40 14.51 18.39
C PHE A 102 3.61 15.87 19.07
N GLY A 103 2.52 16.54 19.47
CA GLY A 103 2.53 17.86 20.10
C GLY A 103 2.65 19.03 19.10
N PRO A 104 2.69 20.28 19.60
CA PRO A 104 2.48 21.50 18.81
C PRO A 104 3.58 21.83 17.79
N THR A 105 4.72 21.14 17.84
CA THR A 105 5.84 21.36 16.92
C THR A 105 5.84 20.42 15.73
N ARG A 106 4.92 19.45 15.69
CA ARG A 106 4.87 18.40 14.68
C ARG A 106 3.43 18.18 14.22
N PHE A 107 3.28 17.76 12.96
CA PHE A 107 1.98 17.43 12.42
C PHE A 107 1.44 16.12 12.99
N ILE A 108 0.13 16.07 13.24
CA ILE A 108 -0.59 14.84 13.57
C ILE A 108 -0.47 13.86 12.39
N ARG A 109 -0.43 12.57 12.70
CA ARG A 109 -0.48 11.48 11.71
C ARG A 109 -1.72 10.63 11.96
N TYR A 110 -2.54 10.50 10.92
CA TYR A 110 -3.68 9.59 10.90
C TYR A 110 -3.33 8.39 10.04
N LEU A 111 -3.44 7.20 10.62
CA LEU A 111 -3.10 5.93 9.98
C LEU A 111 -4.38 5.12 9.83
N THR A 112 -4.65 4.62 8.63
CA THR A 112 -5.78 3.71 8.39
C THR A 112 -5.25 2.29 8.20
N PHE A 113 -5.71 1.38 9.03
CA PHE A 113 -5.43 -0.04 8.93
C PHE A 113 -6.64 -0.78 8.37
N GLU A 114 -6.41 -1.72 7.47
CA GLU A 114 -7.42 -2.69 7.02
C GLU A 114 -6.92 -4.10 7.34
N ASN A 115 -7.72 -4.86 8.09
CA ASN A 115 -7.37 -6.21 8.54
C ASN A 115 -5.95 -6.28 9.15
N GLY A 116 -5.58 -5.24 9.90
CA GLY A 116 -4.29 -5.13 10.59
C GLY A 116 -3.10 -4.67 9.74
N LYS A 117 -3.30 -4.30 8.47
CA LYS A 117 -2.26 -3.76 7.59
C LYS A 117 -2.46 -2.28 7.33
N LEU A 118 -1.40 -1.49 7.46
CA LEU A 118 -1.44 -0.05 7.19
C LEU A 118 -1.67 0.18 5.71
N VAL A 119 -2.82 0.75 5.34
CA VAL A 119 -3.18 1.02 3.94
C VAL A 119 -3.08 2.49 3.58
N ASN A 120 -3.14 3.40 4.56
CA ASN A 120 -3.10 4.83 4.31
C ASN A 120 -2.42 5.59 5.46
N ILE A 121 -1.74 6.68 5.10
CA ILE A 121 -1.11 7.62 6.03
C ILE A 121 -1.51 9.03 5.59
N VAL A 122 -2.15 9.77 6.48
CA VAL A 122 -2.57 11.15 6.26
C VAL A 122 -1.84 12.07 7.24
N THR A 123 -1.38 13.20 6.73
CA THR A 123 -0.81 14.29 7.52
C THR A 123 -1.93 15.24 7.92
N GLY A 124 -2.14 15.42 9.22
CA GLY A 124 -3.05 16.44 9.75
C GLY A 124 -2.38 17.79 9.96
N ASP A 125 -3.07 18.65 10.70
CA ASP A 125 -2.53 19.90 11.21
C ASP A 125 -1.47 19.67 12.30
N TYR A 126 -0.89 20.75 12.82
CA TYR A 126 -0.02 20.68 13.99
C TYR A 126 -0.78 20.08 15.18
N GLY A 127 -0.05 19.30 15.97
CA GLY A 127 -0.53 18.74 17.22
C GLY A 127 -0.87 19.81 18.26
N PHE A 128 -1.34 19.33 19.40
CA PHE A 128 -1.59 20.12 20.62
C PHE A 128 -0.88 19.49 21.80
#